data_AF-A0A246Q2R0-F1
#
_entry.id   AF-A0A246Q2R0-F1
#
_cell.length_a   1.000
_cell.length_b   1.000
_cell.length_c   1.000
_cell.angle_alpha   90.00
_cell.angle_beta   90.00
_cell.angle_gamma   90.00
#
_symmetry.space_group_name_H-M   'P 1'
#
loop_
_entity.id
_entity.type
_entity.pdbx_description
1 polymer ?
#
loop_
_entity_poly.entity_id
_entity_poly.type
_entity_poly.pdbx_seq_one_letter_code
_entity_poly.pdbx_strand_id
1 'polypeptide(L)'
;MARLTGDDLLWNWARWSWSGETVGNMERYVPWEDDHRPINTDHALAVEAMHAALPWHERMVIIAEYTQKNAMFGDLCARERQTKARAWIEYTTGVVLTDTDYKLYLGLFRGQVERRLA
;
A
#
# COMPACT_ATOMS: atom_id res chain seq x y z
N MET A 1 -20.84 14.67 -4.04
CA MET A 1 -19.55 13.97 -4.16
C MET A 1 -19.59 12.78 -3.23
N ALA A 2 -19.32 11.57 -3.72
CA ALA A 2 -19.24 10.39 -2.87
C ALA A 2 -18.02 10.52 -1.94
N ARG A 3 -18.16 10.08 -0.68
CA ARG A 3 -17.08 10.08 0.29
C ARG A 3 -15.97 9.12 -0.17
N LEU A 4 -14.71 9.56 -0.17
CA LEU A 4 -13.58 8.69 -0.52
C LEU A 4 -13.42 7.63 0.57
N THR A 5 -13.24 6.37 0.19
CA THR A 5 -12.94 5.32 1.18
C THR A 5 -11.45 5.34 1.54
N GLY A 6 -11.07 4.71 2.66
CA GLY A 6 -9.66 4.50 2.98
C GLY A 6 -8.90 3.76 1.88
N ASP A 7 -9.56 2.81 1.19
CA ASP A 7 -8.97 2.10 0.05
C ASP A 7 -8.71 3.04 -1.13
N ASP A 8 -9.63 3.95 -1.45
CA ASP A 8 -9.43 4.95 -2.53
C ASP A 8 -8.21 5.83 -2.27
N LEU A 9 -8.02 6.25 -1.02
CA LEU A 9 -6.91 7.10 -0.60
C LEU A 9 -5.58 6.33 -0.66
N LEU A 10 -5.57 5.06 -0.25
CA LEU A 10 -4.37 4.21 -0.31
C LEU A 10 -3.99 3.82 -1.74
N TRP A 11 -4.97 3.58 -2.62
CA TRP A 11 -4.72 3.39 -4.05
C TRP A 11 -4.24 4.66 -4.75
N ASN A 12 -4.74 5.83 -4.36
CA ASN A 12 -4.17 7.10 -4.81
C ASN A 12 -2.70 7.26 -4.38
N TRP A 13 -2.37 6.94 -3.13
CA TRP A 13 -1.00 6.96 -2.64
C TRP A 13 -0.10 5.95 -3.37
N ALA A 14 -0.55 4.71 -3.58
CA ALA A 14 0.24 3.72 -4.32
C ALA A 14 0.57 4.16 -5.75
N ARG A 15 -0.41 4.73 -6.46
CA ARG A 15 -0.22 5.30 -7.80
C ARG A 15 0.76 6.48 -7.78
N TRP A 16 0.70 7.33 -6.76
CA TRP A 16 1.67 8.38 -6.55
C TRP A 16 3.09 7.83 -6.34
N SER A 17 3.26 6.82 -5.49
CA SER A 17 4.55 6.17 -5.24
C SER A 17 5.15 5.55 -6.51
N TRP A 18 4.33 4.99 -7.40
CA TRP A 18 4.77 4.48 -8.70
C TRP A 18 5.10 5.57 -9.71
N SER A 19 4.53 6.76 -9.53
CA SER A 19 4.73 7.92 -10.41
C SER A 19 6.01 8.70 -10.13
N GLY A 20 6.83 8.33 -9.14
CA GLY A 20 8.10 9.00 -8.84
C GLY A 20 9.12 8.98 -10.00
N GLU A 21 10.28 9.63 -9.79
CA GLU A 21 11.39 9.60 -10.74
C GLU A 21 11.86 8.16 -10.98
N THR A 22 11.77 7.69 -12.23
CA THR A 22 12.40 6.45 -12.65
C THR A 22 13.89 6.68 -12.79
N VAL A 23 14.72 5.95 -12.03
CA VAL A 23 16.18 6.01 -12.16
C VAL A 23 16.57 5.31 -13.47
N GLY A 24 17.07 6.07 -14.46
CA GLY A 24 17.51 5.53 -15.75
C GLY A 24 16.38 5.17 -16.73
N ASN A 25 16.62 4.18 -17.60
CA ASN A 25 15.68 3.71 -18.64
C ASN A 25 14.58 2.77 -18.13
N MET A 26 14.24 2.80 -16.84
CA MET A 26 13.16 1.96 -16.31
C MET A 26 11.80 2.51 -16.74
N GLU A 27 10.99 1.64 -17.36
CA GLU A 27 9.64 1.97 -17.79
C GLU A 27 8.79 2.31 -16.56
N ARG A 28 8.17 3.50 -16.57
CA ARG A 28 7.28 3.94 -15.49
C ARG A 28 6.14 2.94 -15.41
N TYR A 29 5.92 2.30 -14.25
CA TYR A 29 4.72 1.49 -14.06
C TYR A 29 3.54 2.45 -14.05
N VAL A 30 2.76 2.45 -15.13
CA VAL A 30 1.56 3.28 -15.20
C VAL A 30 0.32 2.40 -15.23
N PRO A 31 -0.52 2.47 -14.19
CA PRO A 31 -1.73 1.66 -14.07
C PRO A 31 -2.86 2.26 -14.90
N TRP A 32 -2.73 2.28 -16.23
CA TRP A 32 -3.82 2.74 -17.12
C TRP A 32 -4.93 1.70 -17.36
N GLU A 33 -4.83 0.49 -16.81
CA GLU A 33 -5.85 -0.55 -17.02
C GLU A 33 -6.92 -0.65 -15.91
N ASP A 34 -6.70 -0.11 -14.70
CA ASP A 34 -7.63 -0.32 -13.56
C ASP A 34 -8.24 0.95 -12.94
N ASP A 35 -7.58 2.12 -12.96
CA ASP A 35 -8.13 3.36 -12.35
C ASP A 35 -7.61 4.65 -13.01
N HIS A 36 -8.47 5.29 -13.81
CA HIS A 36 -8.18 6.53 -14.55
C HIS A 36 -8.28 7.83 -13.73
N ARG A 37 -8.57 7.76 -12.42
CA ARG A 37 -8.69 8.99 -11.60
C ARG A 37 -7.33 9.71 -11.53
N PRO A 38 -7.29 11.05 -11.65
CA PRO A 38 -6.03 11.79 -11.49
C PRO A 38 -5.46 11.56 -10.09
N ILE A 39 -4.12 11.56 -9.98
CA ILE A 39 -3.43 11.45 -8.70
C ILE A 39 -3.62 12.75 -7.92
N ASN A 40 -4.23 12.66 -6.74
CA ASN A 40 -4.28 13.76 -5.79
C ASN A 40 -3.00 13.76 -4.94
N THR A 41 -2.10 14.70 -5.23
CA THR A 41 -0.78 14.77 -4.59
C THR A 41 -0.88 15.12 -3.10
N ASP A 42 -1.80 15.99 -2.69
CA ASP A 42 -1.96 16.38 -1.29
C ASP A 42 -2.41 15.19 -0.43
N HIS A 43 -3.36 14.40 -0.93
CA HIS A 43 -3.77 13.16 -0.25
C HIS A 43 -2.61 12.15 -0.21
N ALA A 44 -1.85 12.00 -1.30
CA ALA A 44 -0.73 11.07 -1.33
C ALA A 44 0.37 11.46 -0.33
N LEU A 45 0.75 12.74 -0.26
CA LEU A 45 1.74 13.22 0.71
C LEU A 45 1.26 13.08 2.16
N ALA A 46 -0.03 13.28 2.42
CA ALA A 46 -0.60 13.05 3.74
C ALA A 46 -0.55 11.56 4.13
N VAL A 47 -0.89 10.65 3.21
CA VAL A 47 -0.77 9.20 3.43
C VAL A 47 0.69 8.79 3.60
N GLU A 48 1.62 9.34 2.83
CA GLU A 48 3.06 9.09 2.96
C GLU A 48 3.57 9.49 4.35
N ALA A 49 3.21 10.67 4.84
CA ALA A 49 3.59 11.11 6.18
C ALA A 49 3.02 10.19 7.28
N MET A 50 1.78 9.71 7.11
CA MET A 50 1.17 8.75 8.02
C MET A 50 1.86 7.38 7.96
N HIS A 51 2.22 6.91 6.77
CA HIS A 51 2.95 5.66 6.56
C HIS A 51 4.34 5.71 7.17
N ALA A 52 5.07 6.80 6.96
CA ALA A 52 6.42 6.99 7.50
C ALA A 52 6.47 6.99 9.03
N ALA A 53 5.37 7.32 9.71
CA ALA A 53 5.25 7.30 11.17
C ALA A 53 5.02 5.90 11.77
N LEU A 54 4.68 4.90 10.95
CA LEU A 54 4.43 3.53 11.42
C LEU A 54 5.75 2.79 11.74
N PRO A 55 5.72 1.81 12.67
CA PRO A 55 6.79 0.84 12.81
C PRO A 55 7.08 0.10 11.49
N TRP A 56 8.34 -0.28 11.28
CA TRP A 56 8.79 -0.82 9.99
C TRP A 56 7.98 -2.04 9.51
N HIS A 57 7.67 -2.98 10.41
CA HIS A 57 6.87 -4.16 10.04
C HIS A 57 5.43 -3.80 9.63
N GLU A 58 4.80 -2.81 10.27
CA GLU A 58 3.48 -2.30 9.88
C GLU A 58 3.54 -1.59 8.52
N ARG A 59 4.60 -0.80 8.28
CA ARG A 59 4.84 -0.17 6.97
C ARG A 59 4.90 -1.21 5.86
N MET A 60 5.56 -2.33 6.10
CA MET A 60 5.70 -3.40 5.12
C MET A 60 4.37 -4.11 4.81
N VAL A 61 3.44 -4.20 5.77
CA VAL A 61 2.07 -4.69 5.51
C VAL A 61 1.39 -3.82 4.45
N ILE A 62 1.44 -2.50 4.60
CA ILE A 62 0.82 -1.56 3.65
C ILE A 62 1.52 -1.60 2.29
N ILE A 63 2.85 -1.68 2.28
CA ILE A 63 3.65 -1.82 1.06
C ILE A 63 3.24 -3.08 0.30
N ALA A 64 3.09 -4.21 0.99
CA ALA A 64 2.71 -5.49 0.39
C ALA A 64 1.33 -5.45 -0.29
N GLU A 65 0.34 -4.80 0.33
CA GLU A 65 -1.04 -4.79 -0.19
C GLU A 65 -1.32 -3.73 -1.25
N TYR A 66 -0.60 -2.62 -1.27
CA TYR A 66 -0.88 -1.52 -2.20
C TYR A 66 0.23 -1.31 -3.23
N THR A 67 1.49 -1.19 -2.81
CA THR A 67 2.59 -0.84 -3.74
C THR A 67 3.26 -2.03 -4.41
N GLN A 68 3.28 -3.20 -3.75
CA GLN A 68 3.94 -4.43 -4.24
C GLN A 68 2.95 -5.52 -4.64
N LYS A 69 1.65 -5.27 -4.49
CA LYS A 69 0.59 -6.24 -4.79
C LYS A 69 0.70 -6.81 -6.19
N ASN A 70 0.95 -5.97 -7.19
CA ASN A 70 1.07 -6.42 -8.58
C ASN A 70 2.49 -6.93 -8.90
N ALA A 71 3.53 -6.22 -8.45
CA ALA A 71 4.92 -6.53 -8.80
C ALA A 71 5.47 -7.82 -8.15
N MET A 72 5.09 -8.11 -6.90
CA MET A 72 5.60 -9.30 -6.18
C MET A 72 4.54 -10.39 -5.95
N PHE A 73 3.26 -10.02 -6.05
CA PHE A 73 2.14 -10.87 -5.65
C PHE A 73 0.98 -10.93 -6.66
N GLY A 74 1.19 -10.45 -7.89
CA GLY A 74 0.13 -10.27 -8.89
C GLY A 74 -0.53 -11.59 -9.30
N ASP A 75 0.25 -12.65 -9.44
CA ASP A 75 -0.23 -13.98 -9.85
C ASP A 75 -0.78 -14.84 -8.70
N LEU A 76 -0.80 -14.30 -7.48
CA LEU A 76 -1.19 -15.05 -6.28
C LEU A 76 -2.62 -14.72 -5.87
N CYS A 77 -3.36 -15.75 -5.44
CA CYS A 77 -4.65 -15.53 -4.81
C CYS A 77 -4.48 -14.79 -3.47
N ALA A 78 -5.56 -14.22 -2.94
CA ALA A 78 -5.50 -13.39 -1.73
C ALA A 78 -4.83 -14.10 -0.53
N ARG A 79 -5.10 -15.39 -0.35
CA ARG A 79 -4.52 -16.18 0.75
C ARG A 79 -3.03 -16.44 0.57
N GLU A 80 -2.61 -16.74 -0.66
CA GLU A 80 -1.19 -16.99 -0.99
C GLU A 80 -0.37 -15.70 -0.87
N ARG A 81 -0.94 -14.58 -1.32
CA ARG A 81 -0.35 -13.25 -1.15
C ARG A 81 -0.10 -12.93 0.31
N GLN A 82 -1.11 -13.05 1.17
CA GLN A 82 -0.96 -12.77 2.60
C GLN A 82 0.10 -13.67 3.26
N THR A 83 0.16 -14.94 2.85
CA THR A 83 1.17 -15.87 3.35
C THR A 83 2.58 -15.46 2.92
N LYS A 84 2.77 -15.17 1.62
CA LYS A 84 4.06 -14.74 1.07
C LYS A 84 4.49 -13.37 1.60
N ALA A 85 3.55 -12.45 1.78
CA ALA A 85 3.79 -11.13 2.36
C ALA A 85 4.28 -11.25 3.80
N ARG A 86 3.64 -12.07 4.64
CA ARG A 86 4.09 -12.30 6.03
C ARG A 86 5.47 -12.93 6.09
N ALA A 87 5.76 -13.92 5.26
CA ALA A 87 7.10 -14.51 5.17
C ALA A 87 8.16 -13.49 4.72
N TRP A 88 7.82 -12.62 3.77
CA TRP A 88 8.69 -11.53 3.33
C TRP A 88 8.93 -10.49 4.43
N ILE A 89 7.91 -10.15 5.22
CA ILE A 89 8.02 -9.24 6.36
C ILE A 89 8.92 -9.85 7.45
N GLU A 90 8.72 -11.13 7.77
CA GLU A 90 9.57 -11.85 8.72
C GLU A 90 11.03 -11.84 8.26
N TYR A 91 11.29 -12.18 7.00
CA TYR A 91 12.64 -12.16 6.44
C TYR A 91 13.29 -10.78 6.50
N THR A 92 12.52 -9.71 6.23
CA THR A 92 13.04 -8.35 6.11
C THR A 92 13.18 -7.64 7.46
N THR A 93 12.30 -7.95 8.43
CA THR A 93 12.20 -7.22 9.70
C THR A 93 12.56 -8.05 10.92
N GLY A 94 12.62 -9.38 10.79
CA GLY A 94 12.72 -10.32 11.90
C GLY A 94 11.44 -10.48 12.72
N VAL A 95 10.36 -9.77 12.38
CA VAL A 95 9.07 -9.83 13.10
C VAL A 95 8.15 -10.85 12.44
N VAL A 96 7.73 -11.85 13.23
CA VAL A 96 6.74 -12.83 12.81
C VAL A 96 5.34 -12.26 13.01
N LEU A 97 4.59 -12.11 11.92
CA LEU A 97 3.19 -11.66 11.97
C LEU A 97 2.23 -12.83 11.84
N THR A 98 1.22 -12.87 12.70
CA THR A 98 0.07 -13.76 12.48
C THR A 98 -0.83 -13.19 11.38
N ASP A 99 -1.75 -14.02 10.86
CA ASP A 99 -2.79 -13.56 9.94
C ASP A 99 -3.68 -12.48 10.58
N THR A 100 -3.94 -12.60 11.89
CA THR A 100 -4.69 -11.61 12.67
C THR A 100 -3.96 -10.28 12.75
N ASP A 101 -2.66 -10.29 13.09
CA ASP A 101 -1.86 -9.06 13.19
C ASP A 101 -1.81 -8.32 11.85
N TYR A 102 -1.58 -9.07 10.78
CA TYR A 102 -1.53 -8.52 9.42
C TYR A 102 -2.84 -7.81 9.04
N LYS A 103 -3.98 -8.47 9.28
CA LYS A 103 -5.30 -7.89 9.00
C LYS A 103 -5.62 -6.71 9.91
N LEU A 104 -5.20 -6.79 11.18
CA LEU A 104 -5.41 -5.72 12.16
C LEU A 104 -4.66 -4.46 11.74
N TYR A 105 -3.35 -4.56 11.47
CA TYR A 105 -2.54 -3.39 11.07
C TYR A 105 -3.05 -2.75 9.78
N LEU A 106 -3.39 -3.57 8.78
CA LEU A 106 -3.99 -3.10 7.54
C LEU A 106 -5.30 -2.34 7.78
N GLY A 107 -6.19 -2.92 8.59
CA GLY A 107 -7.48 -2.32 8.91
C GLY A 107 -7.36 -1.03 9.72
N LEU A 108 -6.46 -1.00 10.71
CA LEU A 108 -6.20 0.17 11.54
C LEU A 108 -5.68 1.35 10.71
N PHE A 109 -4.67 1.11 9.86
CA PHE A 109 -4.10 2.16 9.03
C PHE A 109 -5.14 2.69 8.03
N ARG A 110 -5.86 1.80 7.34
CA ARG A 110 -6.93 2.18 6.42
C ARG A 110 -7.99 3.04 7.09
N GLY A 111 -8.47 2.61 8.26
CA GLY A 111 -9.46 3.37 9.03
C GLY A 111 -8.91 4.72 9.51
N GLN A 112 -7.63 4.82 9.84
CA GLN A 112 -6.99 6.08 10.23
C GLN A 112 -6.89 7.05 9.06
N VAL A 113 -6.49 6.58 7.87
CA VAL A 113 -6.42 7.36 6.64
C VAL A 113 -7.80 7.89 6.25
N GLU A 114 -8.83 7.03 6.26
CA GLU A 114 -10.20 7.42 5.97
C GLU A 114 -10.69 8.50 6.93
N ARG A 115 -10.55 8.31 8.25
CA ARG A 115 -10.98 9.33 9.23
C ARG A 115 -10.27 10.67 9.07
N ARG A 116 -9.04 10.68 8.56
CA ARG A 116 -8.21 11.88 8.47
C ARG A 116 -8.45 12.69 7.19
N LEU A 117 -8.84 12.03 6.10
CA LEU A 117 -8.84 12.61 4.75
C LEU A 117 -10.19 12.47 3.99
N ALA A 118 -11.17 11.71 4.49
CA ALA A 118 -12.46 11.47 3.82
C ALA A 118 -13.66 12.18 4.45
#